data_AF-A0AA38LFL6-F1
#
_entry.id   AF-A0AA38LFL6-F1
#
_cell.length_a   1.000
_cell.length_b   1.000
_cell.length_c   1.000
_cell.angle_alpha   90.00
_cell.angle_beta   90.00
_cell.angle_gamma   90.00
#
_symmetry.space_group_name_H-M   'P 1'
#
loop_
_entity.id
_entity.type
_entity.pdbx_description
1 polymer ?
#
loop_
_entity_poly.entity_id
_entity_poly.type
_entity_poly.pdbx_seq_one_letter_code
_entity_poly.pdbx_strand_id
1 'polypeptide(L)'
;VVESATLFRKAAGVYQYLAQDVLPPLEPSLPPERPPEATPSMASIMSLVCLADAQAVTVRKAENKAASGGLLAKLHYGVVQFLEEASNLLKSSVVDQNDISDKFRGFLSGCSILHEARSQRYIADDLMKTPEKLGLAVRLLRHATSKFQGKLPCNDSWKKTFRQEIDVLSQMLRKCEHEYDSIWHDRLPSLNELPPLEGKKIVSPISYKPVGSNKDFVI
;
A
#
# COMPACT_ATOMS: atom_id res chain seq x y z
N VAL A 1 -7.61 17.46 1.56
CA VAL A 1 -7.57 16.14 0.86
C VAL A 1 -6.92 16.23 -0.52
N VAL A 2 -7.35 17.15 -1.40
CA VAL A 2 -6.73 17.31 -2.74
C VAL A 2 -5.29 17.79 -2.66
N GLU A 3 -5.00 18.74 -1.76
CA GLU A 3 -3.65 19.28 -1.57
C GLU A 3 -2.67 18.20 -1.09
N SER A 4 -3.09 17.32 -0.16
CA SER A 4 -2.23 16.27 0.40
C SER A 4 -1.73 15.29 -0.66
N ALA A 5 -2.61 14.81 -1.56
CA ALA A 5 -2.19 13.91 -2.64
C ALA A 5 -1.20 14.59 -3.60
N THR A 6 -1.40 15.87 -3.90
CA THR A 6 -0.47 16.65 -4.73
C THR A 6 0.88 16.84 -4.04
N LEU A 7 0.90 17.11 -2.73
CA LEU A 7 2.15 17.25 -1.96
C LEU A 7 2.96 15.95 -1.97
N PHE A 8 2.33 14.80 -1.74
CA PHE A 8 3.00 13.51 -1.83
C PHE A 8 3.56 13.24 -3.23
N ARG A 9 2.81 13.57 -4.30
CA ARG A 9 3.31 13.43 -5.68
C ARG A 9 4.50 14.34 -5.99
N LYS A 10 4.53 15.56 -5.42
CA LYS A 10 5.70 16.46 -5.51
C LYS A 10 6.89 15.88 -4.76
N ALA A 11 6.69 15.40 -3.54
CA ALA A 11 7.74 14.74 -2.75
C ALA A 11 8.31 13.52 -3.50
N ALA A 12 7.45 12.69 -4.09
CA ALA A 12 7.86 11.56 -4.92
C ALA A 12 8.77 11.99 -6.08
N GLY A 13 8.45 13.13 -6.73
CA GLY A 13 9.29 13.69 -7.80
C GLY A 13 10.63 14.24 -7.32
N VAL A 14 10.69 14.82 -6.12
CA VAL A 14 11.97 15.24 -5.51
C VAL A 14 12.85 14.02 -5.25
N TYR A 15 12.30 12.97 -4.61
CA TYR A 15 13.05 11.74 -4.35
C TYR A 15 13.46 11.03 -5.64
N GLN A 16 12.64 11.07 -6.68
CA GLN A 16 12.99 10.54 -7.99
C GLN A 16 14.17 11.29 -8.61
N TYR A 17 14.17 12.62 -8.55
CA TYR A 17 15.30 13.44 -9.01
C TYR A 17 16.57 13.16 -8.21
N LEU A 18 16.46 12.99 -6.89
CA LEU A 18 17.61 12.60 -6.05
C LEU A 18 18.19 11.25 -6.48
N ALA A 19 17.33 10.25 -6.71
CA ALA A 19 17.74 8.91 -7.08
C ALA A 19 18.39 8.83 -8.47
N GLN A 20 17.99 9.70 -9.41
CA GLN A 20 18.39 9.61 -10.81
C GLN A 20 19.49 10.60 -11.20
N ASP A 21 19.43 11.82 -10.68
CA ASP A 21 20.24 12.93 -11.18
C ASP A 21 21.27 13.46 -10.16
N VAL A 22 21.03 13.27 -8.84
CA VAL A 22 21.88 13.86 -7.79
C VAL A 22 22.79 12.85 -7.12
N LEU A 23 22.24 11.75 -6.61
CA LEU A 23 23.00 10.80 -5.79
C LEU A 23 23.96 9.90 -6.62
N PRO A 24 23.60 9.40 -7.82
CA PRO A 24 24.52 8.54 -8.57
C PRO A 24 25.84 9.23 -8.95
N PRO A 25 25.87 10.50 -9.41
CA PRO A 25 27.14 11.19 -9.68
C PRO A 25 27.99 11.44 -8.43
N LEU A 26 27.36 11.54 -7.25
CA LEU A 26 28.06 11.79 -5.98
C LEU A 26 28.60 10.50 -5.34
N GLU A 27 28.04 9.34 -5.69
CA GLU A 27 28.39 8.05 -5.10
C GLU A 27 29.90 7.72 -5.10
N PRO A 28 30.68 7.98 -6.17
CA PRO A 28 32.12 7.73 -6.15
C PRO A 28 32.90 8.60 -5.16
N SER A 29 32.33 9.74 -4.74
CA SER A 29 32.94 10.68 -3.80
C SER A 29 32.47 10.48 -2.36
N LEU A 30 31.48 9.61 -2.13
CA LEU A 30 30.97 9.33 -0.80
C LEU A 30 31.81 8.26 -0.09
N PRO A 31 31.96 8.36 1.24
CA PRO A 31 32.61 7.32 2.03
C PRO A 31 31.84 5.99 1.93
N PRO A 32 32.52 4.83 2.08
CA PRO A 32 31.86 3.52 2.11
C PRO A 32 30.80 3.39 3.21
N GLU A 33 31.05 4.01 4.37
CA GLU A 33 30.08 4.15 5.46
C GLU A 33 29.29 5.44 5.23
N ARG A 34 28.02 5.29 4.87
CA ARG A 34 27.10 6.42 4.61
C ARG A 34 25.71 6.09 5.12
N PRO A 35 24.95 7.10 5.57
CA PRO A 35 23.58 6.89 5.99
C PRO A 35 22.71 6.41 4.81
N PRO A 36 21.68 5.58 5.05
CA PRO A 36 20.82 5.07 3.99
C PRO A 36 20.14 6.20 3.21
N GLU A 37 19.85 7.35 3.82
CA GLU A 37 19.25 8.50 3.16
C GLU A 37 20.12 9.09 2.03
N ALA A 38 21.42 8.80 2.02
CA ALA A 38 22.37 9.24 1.00
C ALA A 38 22.54 8.22 -0.15
N THR A 39 21.64 7.23 -0.28
CA THR A 39 21.71 6.22 -1.33
C THR A 39 20.60 6.37 -2.39
N PRO A 40 20.90 6.13 -3.68
CA PRO A 40 19.88 6.14 -4.74
C PRO A 40 18.73 5.15 -4.51
N SER A 41 19.04 3.99 -3.90
CA SER A 41 18.07 2.96 -3.50
C SER A 41 17.06 3.53 -2.51
N MET A 42 17.51 4.18 -1.45
CA MET A 42 16.62 4.74 -0.44
C MET A 42 15.77 5.89 -0.99
N ALA A 43 16.35 6.76 -1.81
CA ALA A 43 15.59 7.80 -2.50
C ALA A 43 14.47 7.18 -3.39
N SER A 44 14.76 6.10 -4.12
CA SER A 44 13.74 5.38 -4.90
C SER A 44 12.64 4.76 -4.03
N ILE A 45 13.02 4.15 -2.89
CA ILE A 45 12.07 3.61 -1.90
C ILE A 45 11.15 4.71 -1.37
N MET A 46 11.71 5.86 -0.99
CA MET A 46 10.93 7.00 -0.48
C MET A 46 10.01 7.60 -1.55
N SER A 47 10.42 7.60 -2.82
CA SER A 47 9.54 7.99 -3.94
C SER A 47 8.32 7.07 -4.02
N LEU A 48 8.51 5.75 -3.94
CA LEU A 48 7.43 4.75 -3.94
C LEU A 48 6.50 4.90 -2.73
N VAL A 49 7.05 5.15 -1.53
CA VAL A 49 6.25 5.42 -0.32
C VAL A 49 5.37 6.66 -0.49
N CYS A 50 5.93 7.75 -1.03
CA CYS A 50 5.15 8.95 -1.33
C CYS A 50 4.03 8.66 -2.33
N LEU A 51 4.27 7.85 -3.36
CA LEU A 51 3.21 7.45 -4.31
C LEU A 51 2.15 6.56 -3.66
N ALA A 52 2.54 5.64 -2.77
CA ALA A 52 1.59 4.85 -2.00
C ALA A 52 0.66 5.74 -1.15
N ASP A 53 1.20 6.74 -0.47
CA ASP A 53 0.43 7.71 0.32
C ASP A 53 -0.45 8.61 -0.56
N ALA A 54 0.06 9.08 -1.70
CA ALA A 54 -0.73 9.83 -2.68
C ALA A 54 -1.92 9.01 -3.21
N GLN A 55 -1.69 7.73 -3.51
CA GLN A 55 -2.72 6.80 -3.93
C GLN A 55 -3.73 6.59 -2.79
N ALA A 56 -3.30 6.34 -1.56
CA ALA A 56 -4.18 6.15 -0.40
C ALA A 56 -5.10 7.36 -0.13
N VAL A 57 -4.57 8.59 -0.21
CA VAL A 57 -5.38 9.82 -0.12
C VAL A 57 -6.39 9.89 -1.26
N THR A 58 -6.00 9.49 -2.46
CA THR A 58 -6.89 9.47 -3.63
C THR A 58 -8.00 8.41 -3.48
N VAL A 59 -7.68 7.24 -2.93
CA VAL A 59 -8.66 6.19 -2.61
C VAL A 59 -9.69 6.72 -1.62
N ARG A 60 -9.25 7.36 -0.53
CA ARG A 60 -10.14 7.96 0.47
C ARG A 60 -11.09 9.01 -0.13
N LYS A 61 -10.60 9.77 -1.11
CA LYS A 61 -11.45 10.70 -1.87
C LYS A 61 -12.47 9.97 -2.75
N ALA A 62 -12.10 8.84 -3.36
CA ALA A 62 -13.00 8.03 -4.16
C ALA A 62 -14.09 7.35 -3.29
N GLU A 63 -13.74 6.90 -2.09
CA GLU A 63 -14.69 6.37 -1.10
C GLU A 63 -15.77 7.43 -0.77
N ASN A 64 -15.35 8.66 -0.47
CA ASN A 64 -16.27 9.77 -0.18
C ASN A 64 -17.15 10.19 -1.37
N LYS A 65 -16.78 9.81 -2.59
CA LYS A 65 -17.54 10.08 -3.82
C LYS A 65 -18.41 8.91 -4.27
N ALA A 66 -18.58 7.89 -3.43
CA ALA A 66 -19.34 6.69 -3.74
C ALA A 66 -18.89 6.00 -5.05
N ALA A 67 -17.57 5.93 -5.26
CA ALA A 67 -17.01 5.12 -6.34
C ALA A 67 -17.42 3.64 -6.20
N SER A 68 -17.45 2.90 -7.31
CA SER A 68 -17.82 1.48 -7.29
C SER A 68 -16.85 0.64 -6.45
N GLY A 69 -17.37 -0.40 -5.78
CA GLY A 69 -16.56 -1.32 -4.97
C GLY A 69 -15.41 -1.94 -5.77
N GLY A 70 -15.68 -2.38 -7.01
CA GLY A 70 -14.62 -2.90 -7.89
C GLY A 70 -13.51 -1.89 -8.20
N LEU A 71 -13.83 -0.60 -8.37
CA LEU A 71 -12.80 0.43 -8.53
C LEU A 71 -12.02 0.64 -7.22
N LEU A 72 -12.71 0.73 -6.09
CA LEU A 72 -12.09 0.92 -4.77
C LEU A 72 -11.14 -0.23 -4.42
N ALA A 73 -11.53 -1.48 -4.71
CA ALA A 73 -10.69 -2.65 -4.57
C ALA A 73 -9.37 -2.49 -5.35
N LYS A 74 -9.48 -2.16 -6.65
CA LYS A 74 -8.31 -1.95 -7.51
C LYS A 74 -7.43 -0.80 -7.05
N LEU A 75 -8.03 0.29 -6.57
CA LEU A 75 -7.27 1.44 -6.07
C LEU A 75 -6.52 1.12 -4.77
N HIS A 76 -7.13 0.37 -3.85
CA HIS A 76 -6.46 -0.10 -2.63
C HIS A 76 -5.31 -1.05 -2.97
N TYR A 77 -5.52 -2.01 -3.86
CA TYR A 77 -4.45 -2.93 -4.26
C TYR A 77 -3.34 -2.22 -5.06
N GLY A 78 -3.64 -1.11 -5.74
CA GLY A 78 -2.62 -0.23 -6.30
C GLY A 78 -1.67 0.37 -5.25
N VAL A 79 -2.14 0.61 -4.02
CA VAL A 79 -1.28 1.02 -2.88
C VAL A 79 -0.35 -0.13 -2.48
N VAL A 80 -0.89 -1.35 -2.38
CA VAL A 80 -0.12 -2.56 -2.07
C VAL A 80 1.04 -2.74 -3.05
N GLN A 81 0.77 -2.60 -4.36
CA GLN A 81 1.80 -2.74 -5.39
C GLN A 81 2.95 -1.71 -5.25
N PHE A 82 2.67 -0.46 -4.86
CA PHE A 82 3.75 0.50 -4.58
C PHE A 82 4.60 0.09 -3.37
N LEU A 83 3.96 -0.40 -2.31
CA LEU A 83 4.63 -0.82 -1.08
C LEU A 83 5.40 -2.13 -1.25
N GLU A 84 4.92 -3.04 -2.08
CA GLU A 84 5.63 -4.27 -2.46
C GLU A 84 6.88 -3.95 -3.28
N GLU A 85 6.79 -3.05 -4.25
CA GLU A 85 7.96 -2.56 -4.99
C GLU A 85 8.99 -1.93 -4.04
N ALA A 86 8.55 -1.09 -3.11
CA ALA A 86 9.43 -0.48 -2.11
C ALA A 86 10.08 -1.54 -1.20
N SER A 87 9.30 -2.52 -0.76
CA SER A 87 9.79 -3.60 0.11
C SER A 87 10.76 -4.54 -0.61
N ASN A 88 10.54 -4.80 -1.90
CA ASN A 88 11.44 -5.62 -2.71
C ASN A 88 12.76 -4.89 -2.95
N LEU A 89 12.70 -3.60 -3.26
CA LEU A 89 13.90 -2.77 -3.42
C LEU A 89 14.72 -2.69 -2.12
N LEU A 90 14.05 -2.58 -0.97
CA LEU A 90 14.69 -2.61 0.35
C LEU A 90 15.38 -3.95 0.64
N LYS A 91 14.82 -5.08 0.19
CA LYS A 91 15.43 -6.40 0.36
C LYS A 91 16.61 -6.63 -0.59
N SER A 92 16.59 -6.04 -1.79
CA SER A 92 17.68 -6.18 -2.77
C SER A 92 18.87 -5.28 -2.48
N SER A 93 18.70 -4.18 -1.73
CA SER A 93 19.81 -3.34 -1.29
C SER A 93 20.59 -4.03 -0.18
N VAL A 94 21.76 -4.61 -0.51
CA VAL A 94 22.65 -5.32 0.44
C VAL A 94 23.36 -4.34 1.39
N VAL A 95 23.59 -3.10 0.95
CA VAL A 95 24.40 -2.09 1.67
C VAL A 95 23.60 -1.39 2.77
N ASP A 96 22.26 -1.35 2.66
CA ASP A 96 21.41 -0.54 3.54
C ASP A 96 20.65 -1.36 4.61
N GLN A 97 20.81 -2.70 4.67
CA GLN A 97 19.87 -3.51 5.46
C GLN A 97 19.98 -3.31 6.97
N ASN A 98 21.19 -3.06 7.48
CA ASN A 98 21.47 -3.03 8.92
C ASN A 98 21.07 -1.70 9.58
N ASP A 99 21.04 -0.61 8.81
CA ASP A 99 20.74 0.73 9.35
C ASP A 99 19.26 1.12 9.21
N ILE A 100 18.45 0.29 8.56
CA ILE A 100 17.03 0.54 8.39
C ILE A 100 16.22 0.04 9.59
N SER A 101 15.60 0.98 10.28
CA SER A 101 14.80 0.70 11.46
C SER A 101 13.64 -0.30 11.21
N ASP A 102 13.41 -1.17 12.18
CA ASP A 102 12.24 -2.07 12.19
C ASP A 102 10.91 -1.32 12.14
N LYS A 103 10.88 -0.07 12.63
CA LYS A 103 9.71 0.81 12.54
C LYS A 103 9.34 1.11 11.08
N PHE A 104 10.32 1.38 10.23
CA PHE A 104 10.09 1.63 8.81
C PHE A 104 9.65 0.35 8.08
N ARG A 105 10.32 -0.78 8.35
CA ARG A 105 9.91 -2.10 7.82
C ARG A 105 8.48 -2.46 8.24
N GLY A 106 8.17 -2.21 9.52
CA GLY A 106 6.83 -2.41 10.08
C GLY A 106 5.78 -1.48 9.47
N PHE A 107 6.12 -0.23 9.17
CA PHE A 107 5.26 0.70 8.46
C PHE A 107 4.88 0.20 7.06
N LEU A 108 5.87 -0.19 6.24
CA LEU A 108 5.62 -0.70 4.88
C LEU A 108 4.72 -1.94 4.90
N SER A 109 5.07 -2.91 5.74
CA SER A 109 4.32 -4.15 5.90
C SER A 109 2.90 -3.90 6.41
N GLY A 110 2.74 -3.08 7.45
CA GLY A 110 1.44 -2.75 8.03
C GLY A 110 0.54 -2.02 7.04
N CYS A 111 1.04 -1.00 6.33
CA CYS A 111 0.25 -0.29 5.32
C CYS A 111 -0.18 -1.23 4.20
N SER A 112 0.72 -2.11 3.74
CA SER A 112 0.42 -3.09 2.69
C SER A 112 -0.71 -4.03 3.12
N ILE A 113 -0.58 -4.65 4.29
CA ILE A 113 -1.58 -5.57 4.85
C ILE A 113 -2.94 -4.88 5.04
N LEU A 114 -2.97 -3.62 5.50
CA LEU A 114 -4.21 -2.85 5.65
C LEU A 114 -4.89 -2.58 4.31
N HIS A 115 -4.13 -2.15 3.29
CA HIS A 115 -4.70 -1.86 1.98
C HIS A 115 -5.10 -3.13 1.23
N GLU A 116 -4.42 -4.24 1.43
CA GLU A 116 -4.84 -5.54 0.89
C GLU A 116 -6.17 -6.00 1.50
N ALA A 117 -6.30 -5.91 2.83
CA ALA A 117 -7.53 -6.25 3.54
C ALA A 117 -8.72 -5.40 3.07
N ARG A 118 -8.51 -4.09 2.86
CA ARG A 118 -9.51 -3.18 2.29
C ARG A 118 -9.87 -3.53 0.85
N SER A 119 -8.90 -3.93 0.04
CA SER A 119 -9.16 -4.40 -1.32
C SER A 119 -10.09 -5.63 -1.31
N GLN A 120 -9.72 -6.63 -0.51
CA GLN A 120 -10.50 -7.86 -0.33
C GLN A 120 -11.91 -7.58 0.23
N ARG A 121 -12.03 -6.60 1.14
CA ARG A 121 -13.34 -6.14 1.67
C ARG A 121 -14.27 -5.65 0.56
N TYR A 122 -13.77 -4.81 -0.35
CA TYR A 122 -14.58 -4.30 -1.46
C TYR A 122 -14.91 -5.38 -2.49
N ILE A 123 -14.02 -6.34 -2.72
CA ILE A 123 -14.30 -7.51 -3.58
C ILE A 123 -15.39 -8.37 -2.93
N ALA A 124 -15.28 -8.65 -1.62
CA ALA A 124 -16.26 -9.44 -0.88
C ALA A 124 -17.64 -8.78 -0.91
N ASP A 125 -17.73 -7.46 -0.70
CA ASP A 125 -18.98 -6.71 -0.81
C ASP A 125 -19.66 -6.89 -2.18
N ASP A 126 -18.88 -6.93 -3.25
CA ASP A 126 -19.40 -7.15 -4.61
C ASP A 126 -19.88 -8.59 -4.81
N LEU A 127 -19.11 -9.57 -4.33
CA LEU A 127 -19.48 -10.99 -4.38
C LEU A 127 -20.76 -11.27 -3.57
N MET A 128 -20.96 -10.60 -2.43
CA MET A 128 -22.16 -10.75 -1.60
C MET A 128 -23.46 -10.30 -2.28
N LYS A 129 -23.39 -9.54 -3.37
CA LYS A 129 -24.57 -9.09 -4.13
C LYS A 129 -25.13 -10.17 -5.05
N THR A 130 -24.38 -11.26 -5.27
CA THR A 130 -24.78 -12.36 -6.14
C THR A 130 -24.84 -13.63 -5.31
N PRO A 131 -26.04 -14.21 -5.06
CA PRO A 131 -26.18 -15.32 -4.12
C PRO A 131 -25.30 -16.54 -4.46
N GLU A 132 -25.12 -16.84 -5.75
CA GLU A 132 -24.26 -17.93 -6.23
C GLU A 132 -22.76 -17.71 -5.90
N LYS A 133 -22.36 -16.49 -5.56
CA LYS A 133 -20.98 -16.11 -5.22
C LYS A 133 -20.75 -15.93 -3.72
N LEU A 134 -21.76 -16.14 -2.86
CA LEU A 134 -21.62 -16.00 -1.41
C LEU A 134 -20.52 -16.89 -0.83
N GLY A 135 -20.37 -18.13 -1.33
CA GLY A 135 -19.29 -19.03 -0.88
C GLY A 135 -17.89 -18.46 -1.14
N LEU A 136 -17.68 -17.76 -2.26
CA LEU A 136 -16.43 -17.07 -2.57
C LEU A 136 -16.21 -15.88 -1.62
N ALA A 137 -17.27 -15.13 -1.31
CA ALA A 137 -17.21 -14.02 -0.35
C ALA A 137 -16.81 -14.51 1.05
N VAL A 138 -17.44 -15.58 1.57
CA VAL A 138 -17.07 -16.20 2.86
C VAL A 138 -15.61 -16.62 2.84
N ARG A 139 -15.16 -17.33 1.79
CA ARG A 139 -13.76 -17.78 1.69
C ARG A 139 -12.79 -16.61 1.69
N LEU A 140 -13.08 -15.56 0.92
CA LEU A 140 -12.23 -14.37 0.81
C LEU A 140 -12.15 -13.63 2.16
N LEU A 141 -13.28 -13.43 2.83
CA LEU A 141 -13.35 -12.75 4.13
C LEU A 141 -12.62 -13.54 5.23
N ARG A 142 -12.74 -14.87 5.25
CA ARG A 142 -11.96 -15.73 6.18
C ARG A 142 -10.45 -15.60 5.94
N HIS A 143 -10.04 -15.60 4.67
CA HIS A 143 -8.62 -15.45 4.30
C HIS A 143 -8.09 -14.05 4.68
N ALA A 144 -8.84 -12.99 4.37
CA ALA A 144 -8.48 -11.61 4.72
C ALA A 144 -8.34 -11.46 6.25
N THR A 145 -9.32 -11.96 7.00
CA THR A 145 -9.36 -11.84 8.47
C THR A 145 -8.19 -12.57 9.13
N SER A 146 -7.88 -13.79 8.71
CA SER A 146 -6.76 -14.56 9.29
C SER A 146 -5.40 -13.93 9.03
N LYS A 147 -5.19 -13.39 7.83
CA LYS A 147 -3.96 -12.65 7.47
C LYS A 147 -3.84 -11.34 8.24
N PHE A 148 -4.96 -10.64 8.45
CA PHE A 148 -4.99 -9.30 9.05
C PHE A 148 -4.87 -9.32 10.58
N GLN A 149 -5.56 -10.23 11.28
CA GLN A 149 -5.60 -10.28 12.75
C GLN A 149 -4.24 -10.58 13.40
N GLY A 150 -3.37 -11.34 12.72
CA GLY A 150 -2.05 -11.70 13.25
C GLY A 150 -0.98 -10.59 13.18
N LYS A 151 -1.35 -9.38 12.76
CA LYS A 151 -0.40 -8.34 12.33
C LYS A 151 -0.62 -6.98 13.00
N LEU A 152 -1.15 -6.97 14.23
CA LEU A 152 -1.46 -5.73 14.92
C LEU A 152 -0.19 -4.88 15.17
N PRO A 153 -0.18 -3.60 14.77
CA PRO A 153 0.99 -2.73 14.94
C PRO A 153 1.21 -2.31 16.39
N CYS A 154 2.46 -2.06 16.79
CA CYS A 154 2.79 -1.61 18.16
C CYS A 154 2.35 -0.18 18.48
N ASN A 155 2.19 0.70 17.48
CA ASN A 155 1.83 2.12 17.67
C ASN A 155 0.31 2.30 17.89
N ASP A 156 -0.09 3.05 18.91
CA ASP A 156 -1.50 3.23 19.30
C ASP A 156 -2.40 3.87 18.23
N SER A 157 -1.87 4.83 17.45
CA SER A 157 -2.61 5.43 16.34
C SER A 157 -2.95 4.40 15.26
N TRP A 158 -2.01 3.51 14.96
CA TRP A 158 -2.18 2.42 14.02
C TRP A 158 -3.09 1.31 14.57
N LYS A 159 -2.99 0.99 15.87
CA LYS A 159 -3.88 0.02 16.52
C LYS A 159 -5.34 0.40 16.38
N LYS A 160 -5.68 1.69 16.44
CA LYS A 160 -7.07 2.15 16.27
C LYS A 160 -7.57 1.86 14.85
N THR A 161 -6.82 2.26 13.83
CA THR A 161 -7.17 2.02 12.43
C THR A 161 -7.30 0.53 12.12
N PHE A 162 -6.38 -0.29 12.62
CA PHE A 162 -6.44 -1.74 12.43
C PHE A 162 -7.64 -2.36 13.13
N ARG A 163 -7.93 -1.97 14.37
CA ARG A 163 -9.11 -2.46 15.10
C ARG A 163 -10.40 -2.14 14.34
N GLN A 164 -10.54 -0.91 13.84
CA GLN A 164 -11.69 -0.52 13.03
C GLN A 164 -11.86 -1.41 11.80
N GLU A 165 -10.77 -1.71 11.09
CA GLU A 165 -10.85 -2.59 9.92
C GLU A 165 -11.13 -4.07 10.30
N ILE A 166 -10.57 -4.57 11.42
CA ILE A 166 -10.89 -5.90 11.98
C ILE A 166 -12.39 -5.99 12.29
N ASP A 167 -12.95 -4.97 12.93
CA ASP A 167 -14.36 -4.94 13.32
C ASP A 167 -15.27 -4.99 12.09
N VAL A 168 -14.94 -4.20 11.05
CA VAL A 168 -15.67 -4.18 9.78
C VAL A 168 -15.61 -5.54 9.08
N LEU A 169 -14.42 -6.13 8.93
CA LEU A 169 -14.27 -7.45 8.31
C LEU A 169 -15.02 -8.54 9.09
N SER A 170 -14.95 -8.49 10.43
CA SER A 170 -15.64 -9.44 11.30
C SER A 170 -17.15 -9.34 11.17
N GLN A 171 -17.69 -8.11 11.10
CA GLN A 171 -19.13 -7.90 10.91
C GLN A 171 -19.59 -8.39 9.54
N MET A 172 -18.83 -8.10 8.48
CA MET A 172 -19.14 -8.59 7.12
C MET A 172 -19.09 -10.11 7.05
N LEU A 173 -18.07 -10.74 7.66
CA LEU A 173 -17.93 -12.19 7.68
C LEU A 173 -19.14 -12.84 8.38
N ARG A 174 -19.51 -12.36 9.58
CA ARG A 174 -20.68 -12.90 10.30
C ARG A 174 -21.96 -12.80 9.49
N LYS A 175 -22.19 -11.66 8.83
CA LYS A 175 -23.38 -11.47 7.98
C LYS A 175 -23.37 -12.44 6.81
N CYS A 176 -22.23 -12.54 6.12
CA CYS A 176 -22.08 -13.41 4.95
C CYS A 176 -22.20 -14.90 5.30
N GLU A 177 -21.65 -15.33 6.44
CA GLU A 177 -21.77 -16.71 6.93
C GLU A 177 -23.22 -17.04 7.30
N HIS A 178 -23.92 -16.12 7.98
CA HIS A 178 -25.32 -16.34 8.33
C HIS A 178 -26.21 -16.49 7.09
N GLU A 179 -26.02 -15.63 6.08
CA GLU A 179 -26.73 -15.73 4.80
C GLU A 179 -26.36 -17.02 4.04
N TYR A 180 -25.08 -17.38 4.04
CA TYR A 180 -24.60 -18.60 3.38
C TYR A 180 -25.19 -19.85 4.04
N ASP A 181 -25.06 -20.02 5.35
CA ASP A 181 -25.54 -21.20 6.08
C ASP A 181 -27.08 -21.35 6.02
N SER A 182 -27.80 -20.24 5.88
CA SER A 182 -29.26 -20.23 5.75
C SER A 182 -29.75 -20.66 4.36
N ILE A 183 -28.94 -20.52 3.31
CA ILE A 183 -29.39 -20.72 1.93
C ILE A 183 -28.64 -21.87 1.24
N TRP A 184 -27.38 -22.10 1.59
CA TRP A 184 -26.50 -23.11 1.01
C TRP A 184 -25.88 -24.00 2.09
N HIS A 185 -26.05 -25.32 1.95
CA HIS A 185 -25.35 -26.32 2.75
C HIS A 185 -24.15 -26.93 2.00
N ASP A 186 -23.63 -26.19 1.02
CA ASP A 186 -22.67 -26.71 0.05
C ASP A 186 -21.21 -26.53 0.49
N ARG A 187 -20.28 -27.18 -0.22
CA ARG A 187 -18.84 -27.10 0.09
C ARG A 187 -18.29 -25.72 -0.25
N LEU A 188 -17.63 -25.07 0.72
CA LEU A 188 -16.93 -23.80 0.47
C LEU A 188 -15.83 -23.94 -0.60
N PRO A 189 -15.72 -22.99 -1.54
CA PRO A 189 -14.66 -22.95 -2.56
C PRO A 189 -13.26 -23.03 -1.95
N SER A 190 -12.29 -23.54 -2.71
CA SER A 190 -10.87 -23.54 -2.31
C SER A 190 -10.25 -22.14 -2.44
N LEU A 191 -9.05 -21.94 -1.85
CA LEU A 191 -8.34 -20.67 -1.96
C LEU A 191 -7.91 -20.34 -3.40
N ASN A 192 -7.68 -21.36 -4.24
CA ASN A 192 -7.26 -21.18 -5.63
C ASN A 192 -8.40 -20.68 -6.55
N GLU A 193 -9.64 -20.77 -6.08
CA GLU A 193 -10.82 -20.28 -6.79
C GLU A 193 -11.13 -18.81 -6.48
N LEU A 194 -10.36 -18.18 -5.56
CA LEU A 194 -10.54 -16.77 -5.25
C LEU A 194 -10.13 -15.90 -6.45
N PRO A 195 -10.86 -14.80 -6.71
CA PRO A 195 -10.49 -13.87 -7.77
C PRO A 195 -9.09 -13.29 -7.49
N PRO A 196 -8.24 -13.15 -8.51
CA PRO A 196 -6.94 -12.53 -8.35
C PRO A 196 -7.11 -11.07 -7.91
N LEU A 197 -6.20 -10.61 -7.05
CA LEU A 197 -6.16 -9.21 -6.66
C LEU A 197 -5.49 -8.41 -7.79
N GLU A 198 -6.24 -7.47 -8.36
CA GLU A 198 -5.78 -6.60 -9.43
C GLU A 198 -5.59 -5.17 -8.91
N GLY A 199 -4.45 -4.55 -9.21
CA GLY A 199 -4.13 -3.19 -8.77
C GLY A 199 -4.24 -2.17 -9.88
N LYS A 200 -4.67 -0.96 -9.55
CA LYS A 200 -4.68 0.19 -10.46
C LYS A 200 -3.98 1.39 -9.82
N LYS A 201 -2.73 1.62 -10.21
CA LYS A 201 -1.96 2.81 -9.86
C LYS A 201 -2.42 3.98 -10.73
N ILE A 202 -2.91 5.05 -10.12
CA ILE A 202 -3.41 6.24 -10.85
C ILE A 202 -2.65 7.52 -10.53
N VAL A 203 -1.69 7.43 -9.61
CA VAL A 203 -0.80 8.54 -9.25
C VAL A 203 0.58 8.32 -9.88
N SER A 204 1.19 9.44 -10.24
CA SER A 204 2.54 9.51 -10.78
C SER A 204 3.31 10.64 -10.09
N PRO A 205 4.65 10.55 -10.03
CA PRO A 205 5.46 11.64 -9.49
C PRO A 205 5.26 12.91 -10.33
N ILE A 206 5.26 14.06 -9.67
CA ILE A 206 5.31 15.36 -10.35
C ILE A 206 6.78 15.70 -10.51
N SER A 207 7.28 15.75 -11.75
CA SER A 207 8.69 16.00 -12.04
C SER A 207 9.20 17.23 -11.30
N TYR A 208 10.25 17.03 -10.52
CA TYR A 208 10.97 18.11 -9.88
C TYR A 208 11.95 18.72 -10.88
N LYS A 209 12.04 20.06 -10.88
CA LYS A 209 13.09 20.78 -11.58
C LYS A 209 13.77 21.68 -10.55
N PRO A 210 15.09 21.60 -10.37
CA PRO A 210 15.79 22.55 -9.52
C PRO A 210 15.57 23.95 -10.08
N VAL A 211 15.10 24.87 -9.23
CA VAL A 211 15.07 26.28 -9.57
C VAL A 211 16.51 26.75 -9.44
N GLY A 212 17.18 26.95 -10.58
CA GLY A 212 18.58 27.34 -10.62
C GLY A 212 18.82 28.56 -9.75
N SER A 213 19.57 28.37 -8.67
CA SER A 213 20.38 29.47 -8.18
C SER A 213 21.50 29.61 -9.21
N ASN A 214 21.52 30.71 -9.96
CA ASN A 214 22.73 31.18 -10.64
C ASN A 214 23.83 31.33 -9.58
N LYS A 215 24.56 30.26 -9.31
CA LYS A 215 25.87 30.28 -8.65
C LYS A 215 26.67 29.12 -9.19
N ASP A 216 27.64 29.48 -10.02
CA ASP A 216 28.76 28.65 -10.39
C ASP A 216 29.32 27.99 -9.13
N PHE A 217 29.07 26.70 -8.96
CA PHE A 217 29.94 25.88 -8.12
C PHE A 217 31.20 25.63 -8.95
N VAL A 218 32.08 26.63 -8.95
CA VAL A 218 33.47 26.45 -9.35
C VAL A 218 34.11 25.55 -8.29
N ILE A 219 34.50 24.36 -8.72
CA ILE A 219 35.37 23.42 -7.98
C ILE A 219 36.76 24.03 -7.89
#